data_AF-A0A8X6RNW1-F1
#
_entry.id   AF-A0A8X6RNW1-F1
#
_cell.length_a   1.000
_cell.length_b   1.000
_cell.length_c   1.000
_cell.angle_alpha   90.00
_cell.angle_beta   90.00
_cell.angle_gamma   90.00
#
_symmetry.space_group_name_H-M   'P 1'
#
loop_
_entity.id
_entity.type
_entity.pdbx_description
1 polymer ?
#
loop_
_entity_poly.entity_id
_entity_poly.type
_entity_poly.pdbx_seq_one_letter_code
_entity_poly.pdbx_strand_id
1 'polypeptide(L)'
;MNPGLFWGQMPTVYGCEGALGAIFQQDNAHPHTARAAQDFLRHCQTLPWQTRSPDLSPVVHVWDQLKRQMPSFHSGHDLELAVQDLWAHLPQDNIINSMPDRVAACIAAGGGPTRY
;
A
#
# COMPACT_ATOMS: atom_id res chain seq x y z
N MET A 1 -25.46 10.21 -10.25
CA MET A 1 -24.47 9.15 -9.98
C MET A 1 -24.01 9.32 -8.54
N ASN A 2 -24.11 8.27 -7.73
CA ASN A 2 -23.83 8.31 -6.30
C ASN A 2 -22.30 8.18 -6.09
N PRO A 3 -21.60 9.22 -5.58
CA PRO A 3 -20.14 9.19 -5.41
C PRO A 3 -19.66 8.20 -4.34
N GLY A 4 -20.58 7.52 -3.62
CA GLY A 4 -20.25 6.52 -2.60
C GLY A 4 -19.98 5.10 -3.12
N LEU A 5 -20.08 4.83 -4.43
CA LEU A 5 -19.99 3.46 -4.96
C LEU A 5 -18.56 2.99 -5.28
N PHE A 6 -17.60 3.90 -5.47
CA PHE A 6 -16.21 3.53 -5.79
C PHE A 6 -15.45 3.00 -4.55
N TRP A 7 -15.59 3.69 -3.42
CA TRP A 7 -14.99 3.23 -2.15
C TRP A 7 -15.64 1.96 -1.58
N GLY A 8 -16.83 1.57 -2.06
CA GLY A 8 -17.54 0.36 -1.63
C GLY A 8 -17.13 -0.92 -2.38
N GLN A 9 -16.39 -0.81 -3.48
CA GLN A 9 -15.88 -1.95 -4.27
C GLN A 9 -14.38 -2.22 -4.08
N MET A 10 -13.62 -1.28 -3.50
CA MET A 10 -12.51 -1.71 -2.65
C MET A 10 -13.13 -2.56 -1.53
N PRO A 11 -12.52 -3.67 -1.09
CA PRO A 11 -13.08 -4.47 -0.02
C PRO A 11 -13.47 -3.50 1.07
N THR A 12 -14.79 -3.38 1.29
CA THR A 12 -15.31 -2.67 2.46
C THR A 12 -14.47 -3.26 3.58
N VAL A 13 -13.75 -2.42 4.31
CA VAL A 13 -12.97 -2.91 5.44
C VAL A 13 -13.99 -3.27 6.53
N TYR A 14 -14.79 -4.32 6.29
CA TYR A 14 -15.00 -5.37 7.28
C TYR A 14 -13.64 -5.52 7.94
N GLY A 15 -13.58 -5.39 9.26
CA GLY A 15 -12.31 -5.31 9.98
C GLY A 15 -11.34 -6.41 9.56
N CYS A 16 -10.12 -6.38 10.08
CA CYS A 16 -9.11 -7.41 9.79
C CYS A 16 -9.54 -8.87 10.11
N GLU A 17 -10.78 -9.07 10.57
CA GLU A 17 -11.57 -10.30 10.67
C GLU A 17 -11.64 -11.15 9.39
N GLY A 18 -11.36 -10.59 8.20
CA GLY A 18 -11.47 -11.31 6.92
C GLY A 18 -10.29 -12.20 6.52
N ALA A 19 -9.13 -12.08 7.18
CA ALA A 19 -7.92 -12.82 6.80
C ALA A 19 -7.23 -13.41 8.02
N LEU A 20 -7.62 -14.63 8.40
CA LEU A 20 -6.99 -15.38 9.49
C LEU A 20 -5.47 -15.45 9.26
N GLY A 21 -4.70 -14.82 10.16
CA GLY A 21 -3.23 -14.80 10.12
C GLY A 21 -2.59 -13.70 9.26
N ALA A 22 -3.37 -12.74 8.73
CA ALA A 22 -2.80 -11.59 8.03
C ALA A 22 -2.28 -10.51 9.00
N ILE A 23 -1.18 -9.87 8.63
CA ILE A 23 -0.60 -8.73 9.35
C ILE A 23 -0.80 -7.48 8.50
N PHE A 24 -1.44 -6.45 9.06
CA PHE A 24 -1.66 -5.17 8.41
C PHE A 24 -0.41 -4.29 8.50
N GLN A 25 0.06 -3.80 7.36
CA GLN A 25 1.21 -2.90 7.27
C GLN A 25 0.74 -1.51 6.82
N GLN A 26 1.15 -0.48 7.57
CA GLN A 26 0.95 0.94 7.24
C GLN A 26 2.18 1.73 7.67
N ASP A 27 2.35 2.94 7.15
CA ASP A 27 3.39 3.86 7.60
C ASP A 27 2.94 4.66 8.85
N ASN A 28 3.88 5.44 9.40
CA ASN A 28 3.64 6.28 10.58
C ASN A 28 3.16 7.70 10.21
N ALA A 29 2.47 7.89 9.08
CA ALA A 29 1.92 9.20 8.73
C ALA A 29 0.90 9.67 9.79
N HIS A 30 0.79 10.98 9.98
CA HIS A 30 -0.01 11.55 11.07
C HIS A 30 -1.47 11.04 11.10
N PRO A 31 -2.20 10.93 9.97
CA PRO A 31 -3.55 10.38 9.96
C PRO A 31 -3.62 8.91 10.40
N HIS A 32 -2.60 8.09 10.10
CA HIS A 32 -2.54 6.67 10.46
C HIS A 32 -2.25 6.48 11.95
N THR A 33 -1.58 7.44 12.59
CA THR A 33 -1.32 7.46 14.04
C THR A 33 -2.44 8.11 14.86
N ALA A 34 -3.45 8.69 14.20
CA ALA A 34 -4.56 9.34 14.88
C ALA A 34 -5.37 8.32 15.69
N ARG A 35 -5.94 8.76 16.82
CA ARG A 35 -6.69 7.90 17.73
C ARG A 35 -7.81 7.12 17.03
N ALA A 36 -8.55 7.76 16.13
CA ALA A 36 -9.62 7.11 15.38
C ALA A 36 -9.10 5.94 14.51
N ALA A 37 -7.96 6.13 13.83
CA ALA A 37 -7.34 5.08 13.02
C ALA A 37 -6.79 3.94 13.89
N GLN A 38 -6.11 4.27 14.98
CA GLN A 38 -5.61 3.27 15.94
C GLN A 38 -6.74 2.48 16.59
N ASP A 39 -7.83 3.17 16.96
CA ASP A 39 -9.01 2.56 17.58
C ASP A 39 -9.67 1.52 16.66
N PHE A 40 -9.71 1.80 15.34
CA PHE A 40 -10.17 0.87 14.30
C PHE A 40 -9.25 -0.34 14.15
N LEU A 41 -7.93 -0.10 14.17
CA LEU A 41 -6.92 -1.16 14.00
C LEU A 41 -6.66 -1.98 15.26
N ARG A 42 -7.32 -1.71 16.39
CA ARG A 42 -7.14 -2.47 17.64
C ARG A 42 -7.43 -3.97 17.50
N HIS A 43 -8.28 -4.33 16.53
CA HIS A 43 -8.64 -5.72 16.25
C HIS A 43 -7.79 -6.35 15.14
N CYS A 44 -6.79 -5.63 14.66
CA CYS A 44 -5.88 -6.05 13.60
C CYS A 44 -4.50 -6.34 14.19
N GLN A 45 -3.84 -7.40 13.73
CA GLN A 45 -2.40 -7.53 13.94
C GLN A 45 -1.70 -6.53 13.01
N THR A 46 -0.96 -5.58 13.57
CA THR A 46 -0.22 -4.57 12.79
C THR A 46 1.28 -4.85 12.80
N LEU A 47 1.95 -4.59 11.67
CA LEU A 47 3.40 -4.69 11.58
C LEU A 47 4.02 -3.40 12.16
N PRO A 48 4.93 -3.49 13.16
CA PRO A 48 5.67 -2.32 13.61
C PRO A 48 6.47 -1.73 12.45
N TRP A 49 6.29 -0.43 12.20
CA TRP A 49 6.91 0.26 11.07
C TRP A 49 7.93 1.29 11.53
N GLN A 50 9.08 1.33 10.85
CA GLN A 50 10.09 2.36 11.08
C GLN A 50 9.74 3.64 10.34
N THR A 51 9.96 4.78 10.99
CA THR A 51 9.70 6.09 10.38
C THR A 51 10.72 6.36 9.27
N ARG A 52 10.26 6.88 8.12
CA ARG A 52 11.08 7.24 6.94
C ARG A 52 11.74 6.07 6.19
N SER A 53 11.07 4.93 6.09
CA SER A 53 11.55 3.77 5.30
C SER A 53 10.65 3.47 4.09
N PRO A 54 10.58 4.35 3.07
CA PRO A 54 9.76 4.11 1.88
C PRO A 54 10.22 2.88 1.07
N ASP A 55 11.52 2.59 1.08
CA ASP A 55 12.17 1.45 0.42
C ASP A 55 11.60 0.10 0.88
N LEU A 56 11.16 0.04 2.13
CA LEU A 56 10.54 -1.16 2.69
C LEU A 56 9.05 -1.25 2.36
N SER A 57 8.41 -0.16 1.93
CA SER A 57 6.95 -0.13 1.74
C SER A 57 6.55 -0.71 0.37
N PRO A 58 5.85 -1.87 0.32
CA PRO A 58 5.39 -2.45 -0.94
C PRO A 58 4.46 -1.50 -1.70
N VAL A 59 3.58 -0.79 -0.98
CA VAL A 59 2.59 0.11 -1.60
C VAL A 59 3.25 1.29 -2.32
N VAL A 60 4.36 1.82 -1.79
CA VAL A 60 5.14 2.88 -2.47
C VAL A 60 5.66 2.38 -3.82
N HIS A 61 6.08 1.11 -3.90
CA HIS A 61 6.60 0.52 -5.12
C HIS A 61 5.51 0.17 -6.13
N VAL A 62 4.36 -0.29 -5.65
CA VAL A 62 3.16 -0.45 -6.49
C VAL A 62 2.82 0.88 -7.16
N TRP A 63 2.78 1.97 -6.38
CA TRP A 63 2.54 3.31 -6.93
C TRP A 63 3.61 3.77 -7.92
N ASP A 64 4.89 3.46 -7.67
CA ASP A 64 5.95 3.77 -8.61
C ASP A 64 5.76 3.06 -9.96
N GLN A 65 5.45 1.77 -9.94
CA GLN A 65 5.19 1.00 -11.16
C GLN A 65 3.95 1.51 -11.91
N LEU A 66 2.85 1.80 -11.20
CA LEU A 66 1.64 2.36 -11.80
C LEU A 66 1.95 3.70 -12.49
N LYS A 67 2.67 4.61 -11.82
CA LYS A 67 3.04 5.92 -12.41
C LYS A 67 3.90 5.78 -13.66
N ARG A 68 4.81 4.81 -13.70
CA ARG A 68 5.66 4.56 -14.88
C ARG A 68 4.88 4.05 -16.09
N GLN A 69 3.78 3.34 -15.85
CA GLN A 69 2.92 2.77 -16.90
C GLN A 69 1.70 3.66 -17.22
N MET A 70 1.48 4.70 -16.41
CA MET A 70 0.34 5.59 -16.54
C MET A 70 0.35 6.32 -17.89
N PRO A 71 -0.71 6.18 -18.72
CA PRO A 71 -0.84 6.98 -19.92
C PRO A 71 -1.16 8.44 -19.57
N SER A 72 -1.08 9.33 -20.57
CA SER A 72 -1.65 10.68 -20.41
C SER A 72 -3.18 10.59 -20.31
N PHE A 73 -3.76 11.36 -19.39
CA PHE A 73 -5.21 11.42 -19.15
C PHE A 73 -5.70 12.87 -19.22
N HIS A 74 -6.96 13.04 -19.63
CA HIS A 74 -7.56 14.35 -19.87
C HIS A 74 -8.74 14.66 -18.94
N SER A 75 -9.15 13.68 -18.12
CA SER A 75 -10.16 13.83 -17.09
C SER A 75 -9.87 12.94 -15.88
N GLY A 76 -10.49 13.23 -14.74
CA GLY A 76 -10.41 12.36 -13.56
C GLY A 76 -11.03 10.98 -13.80
N HIS A 77 -12.04 10.88 -14.67
CA HIS A 77 -12.66 9.60 -15.01
C HIS A 77 -11.73 8.71 -15.82
N ASP A 78 -11.02 9.27 -16.81
CA ASP A 78 -10.05 8.52 -17.61
C ASP A 78 -8.87 8.04 -16.74
N LEU A 79 -8.45 8.87 -15.77
CA LEU A 79 -7.44 8.49 -14.80
C LEU A 79 -7.90 7.31 -13.95
N GLU A 80 -9.14 7.35 -13.45
CA GLU A 80 -9.69 6.28 -12.62
C GLU A 80 -9.73 4.94 -13.38
N LEU A 81 -10.22 4.95 -14.62
CA LEU A 81 -10.25 3.77 -15.48
C LEU A 81 -8.84 3.24 -15.77
N ALA A 82 -7.90 4.13 -16.09
CA ALA A 82 -6.51 3.75 -16.37
C ALA A 82 -5.83 3.12 -15.14
N VAL A 83 -6.05 3.67 -13.94
CA VAL A 83 -5.49 3.11 -12.70
C VAL A 83 -6.10 1.73 -12.41
N GLN A 84 -7.41 1.55 -12.59
CA GLN A 84 -8.06 0.26 -12.40
C GLN A 84 -7.53 -0.81 -13.36
N ASP A 85 -7.39 -0.47 -14.64
CA ASP A 85 -6.86 -1.38 -15.66
C ASP A 85 -5.40 -1.76 -15.36
N LEU A 86 -4.54 -0.78 -15.08
CA LEU A 86 -3.14 -1.03 -14.72
C LEU A 86 -3.02 -1.86 -13.44
N TRP A 87 -3.86 -1.59 -12.44
CA TRP A 87 -3.88 -2.35 -11.18
C TRP A 87 -4.18 -3.83 -11.41
N ALA A 88 -5.18 -4.13 -12.26
CA ALA A 88 -5.59 -5.51 -12.56
C ALA A 88 -4.49 -6.32 -13.28
N HIS A 89 -3.61 -5.64 -14.01
CA HIS A 89 -2.53 -6.27 -14.79
C HIS A 89 -1.15 -6.16 -14.13
N LEU A 90 -1.04 -5.47 -13.00
CA LEU A 90 0.24 -5.29 -12.32
C LEU A 90 0.73 -6.62 -11.71
N PRO A 91 2.00 -7.02 -11.91
CA PRO A 91 2.53 -8.24 -11.31
C PRO A 91 2.89 -8.02 -9.82
N GLN A 92 1.86 -7.92 -8.98
CA GLN A 92 1.98 -7.59 -7.55
C GLN A 92 2.85 -8.59 -6.78
N ASP A 93 2.81 -9.87 -7.17
CA ASP A 93 3.62 -10.93 -6.56
C ASP A 93 5.11 -10.61 -6.58
N ASN A 94 5.62 -9.99 -7.65
CA ASN A 94 7.04 -9.64 -7.74
C ASN A 94 7.43 -8.60 -6.68
N ILE A 95 6.53 -7.68 -6.35
CA ILE A 95 6.78 -6.66 -5.33
C ILE A 95 6.81 -7.31 -3.96
N ILE A 96 5.85 -8.17 -3.65
CA ILE A 96 5.78 -8.88 -2.37
C ILE A 96 6.98 -9.83 -2.21
N ASN A 97 7.29 -10.60 -3.24
CA ASN A 97 8.40 -11.56 -3.23
C ASN A 97 9.78 -10.87 -3.13
N SER A 98 9.89 -9.58 -3.45
CA SER A 98 11.13 -8.80 -3.28
C SER A 98 11.36 -8.31 -1.84
N MET A 99 10.39 -8.44 -0.93
CA MET A 99 10.48 -7.93 0.43
C MET A 99 11.65 -8.50 1.25
N PRO A 100 11.96 -9.81 1.21
CA PRO A 100 13.12 -10.35 1.90
C PRO A 100 14.44 -9.67 1.47
N ASP A 101 14.62 -9.43 0.17
CA ASP A 101 15.83 -8.78 -0.37
C ASP A 101 15.94 -7.31 0.05
N ARG A 102 14.80 -6.61 0.13
CA ARG A 102 14.75 -5.21 0.58
C ARG A 102 15.10 -5.09 2.05
N VAL A 103 14.55 -5.98 2.87
CA VAL A 103 14.87 -6.05 4.31
C VAL A 103 16.36 -6.36 4.48
N ALA A 104 16.90 -7.33 3.73
CA ALA A 104 18.33 -7.64 3.76
C ALA A 104 19.20 -6.44 3.37
N ALA A 105 18.82 -5.71 2.32
CA ALA A 105 19.52 -4.49 1.88
C ALA A 105 19.48 -3.38 2.95
N CYS A 106 18.33 -3.17 3.60
CA CYS A 106 18.19 -2.20 4.69
C CYS A 106 19.04 -2.57 5.91
N ILE A 107 19.08 -3.86 6.28
CA ILE A 107 19.95 -4.37 7.35
C ILE A 107 21.42 -4.14 6.99
N ALA A 108 21.83 -4.47 5.76
CA ALA A 108 23.20 -4.26 5.30
C ALA A 108 23.60 -2.77 5.27
N ALA A 109 22.65 -1.88 5.00
CA ALA A 109 22.82 -0.44 5.05
C ALA A 109 22.75 0.16 6.48
N GLY A 110 22.55 -0.66 7.51
CA GLY A 110 22.40 -0.20 8.90
C GLY A 110 21.14 0.66 9.11
N GLY A 111 20.08 0.42 8.36
CA GLY A 111 18.87 1.25 8.35
C GLY A 111 18.95 2.49 7.44
N GLY A 112 20.03 2.64 6.67
CA GLY A 112 20.17 3.70 5.67
C GLY A 112 19.38 3.44 4.38
N PRO A 113 19.33 4.43 3.47
CA PRO A 113 18.67 4.30 2.18
C PRO A 113 19.24 3.15 1.35
N THR A 114 18.38 2.50 0.58
CA THR A 114 18.70 1.40 -0.32
C THR A 114 18.40 1.80 -1.77
N ARG A 115 18.63 0.87 -2.70
CA ARG A 115 18.32 1.07 -4.14
C ARG A 115 16.84 0.91 -4.49
N TYR A 116 16.03 0.46 -3.53
CA TYR A 116 14.63 0.12 -3.72
C TYR A 116 13.78 1.37 -3.50
#